data_AF-A0A2E6PL95-F1
#
_entry.id   AF-A0A2E6PL95-F1
#
_cell.length_a   1.000
_cell.length_b   1.000
_cell.length_c   1.000
_cell.angle_alpha   90.00
_cell.angle_beta   90.00
_cell.angle_gamma   90.00
#
_symmetry.space_group_name_H-M   'P 1'
#
loop_
_entity.id
_entity.type
_entity.pdbx_description
1 polymer ?
#
loop_
_entity_poly.entity_id
_entity_poly.type
_entity_poly.pdbx_seq_one_letter_code
_entity_poly.pdbx_strand_id
1 'polypeptide(L)'
;MKLILITLVAVVVGMMALACSSEPAATPTPAGPKYSKAEAIAVLKEHLQTKMYQGQGRQYPCLLVIEDNIRNPNSVTWDADYKSYQHLWEVTAIKAPPKDTGLSSTERFLAIKYFSWSIYERTGAIVATGDDPLNQFC
;
A
#
# COMPACT_ATOMS: atom_id res chain seq x y z
N MET A 1 -49.64 25.48 -42.64
CA MET A 1 -48.24 25.13 -42.27
C MET A 1 -47.75 25.78 -40.96
N LYS A 2 -48.61 26.45 -40.16
CA LYS A 2 -48.20 27.10 -38.88
C LYS A 2 -48.40 26.23 -37.62
N LEU A 3 -49.25 25.19 -37.69
CA LEU A 3 -49.51 24.31 -36.54
C LEU A 3 -48.46 23.21 -36.32
N ILE A 4 -47.71 22.82 -37.35
CA ILE A 4 -46.70 21.74 -37.26
C ILE A 4 -45.42 22.23 -36.56
N LEU A 5 -45.07 23.52 -36.69
CA LEU A 5 -43.91 24.09 -36.01
C LEU A 5 -44.13 24.23 -34.49
N ILE A 6 -45.35 24.56 -34.07
CA ILE A 6 -45.65 24.81 -32.65
C ILE A 6 -45.65 23.49 -31.85
N THR A 7 -46.10 22.38 -32.45
CA THR A 7 -46.06 21.06 -31.80
C THR A 7 -44.64 20.49 -31.69
N LEU A 8 -43.76 20.74 -32.66
CA LEU A 8 -42.36 20.27 -32.59
C LEU A 8 -41.54 20.99 -31.52
N VAL A 9 -41.75 22.31 -31.33
CA VAL A 9 -41.02 23.09 -30.31
C VAL A 9 -41.43 22.68 -28.88
N ALA A 10 -42.71 22.34 -28.66
CA ALA A 10 -43.19 21.89 -27.36
C ALA A 10 -42.63 20.52 -26.93
N VAL A 11 -42.39 19.60 -27.88
CA VAL A 11 -41.84 18.27 -27.60
C VAL A 11 -40.36 18.32 -27.21
N VAL A 12 -39.57 19.24 -27.80
CA VAL A 12 -38.13 19.35 -27.50
C VAL A 12 -37.87 19.97 -26.12
N VAL A 13 -38.73 20.89 -25.66
CA VAL A 13 -38.59 21.51 -24.32
C VAL A 13 -39.10 20.58 -23.20
N GLY A 14 -40.04 19.67 -23.49
CA GLY A 14 -40.57 18.71 -22.53
C GLY A 14 -39.61 17.58 -22.14
N MET A 15 -38.58 17.28 -22.94
CA MET A 15 -37.62 16.20 -22.66
C MET A 15 -36.39 16.62 -21.85
N MET A 16 -36.15 17.92 -21.67
CA MET A 16 -34.97 18.43 -20.95
C MET A 16 -35.14 18.55 -19.42
N ALA A 17 -36.34 18.31 -18.88
CA ALA A 17 -36.65 18.59 -17.48
C ALA A 17 -36.76 17.35 -16.57
N LEU A 18 -36.46 16.13 -17.06
CA LEU A 18 -36.67 14.88 -16.29
C LEU A 18 -35.41 14.02 -16.09
N ALA A 19 -34.21 14.59 -16.28
CA ALA A 19 -32.96 13.81 -16.17
C ALA A 19 -31.88 14.51 -15.33
N CYS A 20 -32.21 15.09 -14.18
CA CYS A 20 -31.22 15.46 -13.17
C CYS A 20 -31.79 15.28 -11.75
N SER A 21 -32.09 14.05 -11.38
CA SER A 21 -32.10 13.63 -9.98
C SER A 21 -31.65 12.18 -9.88
N SER A 22 -30.52 11.86 -10.51
CA SER A 22 -29.68 10.79 -9.98
C SER A 22 -28.92 11.39 -8.81
N GLU A 23 -29.53 11.38 -7.63
CA GLU A 23 -28.75 11.25 -6.41
C GLU A 23 -27.71 10.15 -6.71
N PRO A 24 -26.40 10.41 -6.56
CA PRO A 24 -25.43 9.37 -6.82
C PRO A 24 -25.84 8.20 -5.94
N ALA A 25 -26.34 7.12 -6.56
CA ALA A 25 -26.62 5.90 -5.83
C ALA A 25 -25.35 5.62 -5.06
N ALA A 26 -25.42 5.75 -3.73
CA ALA A 26 -24.27 5.65 -2.86
C ALA A 26 -23.59 4.35 -3.26
N THR A 27 -22.47 4.47 -3.97
CA THR A 27 -21.72 3.31 -4.39
C THR A 27 -21.36 2.64 -3.06
N PRO A 28 -21.80 1.40 -2.81
CA PRO A 28 -21.54 0.78 -1.52
C PRO A 28 -20.03 0.87 -1.31
N THR A 29 -19.61 1.64 -0.31
CA THR A 29 -18.21 1.70 0.09
C THR A 29 -17.78 0.25 0.28
N PRO A 30 -16.76 -0.24 -0.45
CA PRO A 30 -16.33 -1.62 -0.32
C PRO A 30 -16.13 -1.92 1.16
N ALA A 31 -16.85 -2.91 1.69
CA ALA A 31 -16.85 -3.23 3.12
C ALA A 31 -15.52 -3.86 3.59
N GLY A 32 -14.49 -3.84 2.76
CA GLY A 32 -13.20 -4.46 2.98
C GLY A 32 -12.08 -3.67 2.31
N PRO A 33 -10.83 -4.10 2.54
CA PRO A 33 -9.67 -3.46 1.94
C PRO A 33 -9.73 -3.54 0.42
N LYS A 34 -9.20 -2.51 -0.25
CA LYS A 34 -9.04 -2.47 -1.71
C LYS A 34 -8.08 -3.56 -2.20
N TYR A 35 -7.10 -3.91 -1.39
CA TYR A 35 -6.10 -4.93 -1.66
C TYR A 35 -6.32 -6.14 -0.76
N SER A 36 -5.88 -7.31 -1.19
CA SER A 36 -5.63 -8.42 -0.27
C SER A 36 -4.35 -8.19 0.53
N LYS A 37 -4.17 -8.95 1.61
CA LYS A 37 -2.95 -8.95 2.42
C LYS A 37 -1.67 -9.15 1.59
N ALA A 38 -1.70 -10.12 0.67
CA ALA A 38 -0.55 -10.44 -0.18
C ALA A 38 -0.25 -9.29 -1.16
N GLU A 39 -1.28 -8.64 -1.69
CA GLU A 39 -1.13 -7.48 -2.56
C GLU A 39 -0.59 -6.26 -1.81
N ALA A 40 -1.03 -6.02 -0.57
CA ALA A 40 -0.48 -4.94 0.25
C ALA A 40 1.03 -5.12 0.49
N ILE A 41 1.46 -6.36 0.77
CA ILE A 41 2.89 -6.69 0.89
C ILE A 41 3.59 -6.48 -0.46
N ALA A 42 3.00 -6.92 -1.57
CA ALA A 42 3.59 -6.77 -2.90
C ALA A 42 3.77 -5.29 -3.30
N VAL A 43 2.77 -4.45 -3.03
CA VAL A 43 2.83 -2.99 -3.26
C VAL A 43 3.99 -2.36 -2.49
N LEU A 44 4.16 -2.74 -1.22
CA LEU A 44 5.31 -2.25 -0.45
C LEU A 44 6.63 -2.77 -1.01
N LYS A 45 6.73 -4.05 -1.36
CA LYS A 45 7.96 -4.60 -1.95
C LYS A 45 8.35 -3.91 -3.25
N GLU A 46 7.37 -3.63 -4.12
CA GLU A 46 7.59 -2.85 -5.34
C GLU A 46 8.09 -1.44 -5.00
N HIS A 47 7.46 -0.76 -4.04
CA HIS A 47 7.92 0.55 -3.57
C HIS A 47 9.39 0.51 -3.10
N LEU A 48 9.73 -0.47 -2.26
CA LEU A 48 11.07 -0.66 -1.73
C LEU A 48 12.10 -1.06 -2.80
N GLN A 49 11.68 -1.61 -3.94
CA GLN A 49 12.58 -1.83 -5.09
C GLN A 49 12.93 -0.53 -5.81
N THR A 50 12.02 0.45 -5.81
CA THR A 50 12.28 1.76 -6.42
C THR A 50 13.10 2.70 -5.54
N LYS A 51 13.16 2.41 -4.23
CA LYS A 51 13.89 3.19 -3.23
C LYS A 51 15.32 2.72 -3.12
N MET A 52 16.29 3.61 -3.36
CA MET A 52 17.71 3.29 -3.34
C MET A 52 18.36 3.71 -2.02
N TYR A 53 18.84 2.72 -1.26
CA TYR A 53 19.69 2.92 -0.11
C TYR A 53 21.14 3.15 -0.53
N GLN A 54 21.79 4.19 0.01
CA GLN A 54 23.21 4.47 -0.22
C GLN A 54 24.05 3.92 0.94
N GLY A 55 24.77 2.83 0.69
CA GLY A 55 25.63 2.19 1.69
C GLY A 55 27.01 1.87 1.11
N GLN A 56 28.07 2.25 1.82
CA GLN A 56 29.47 1.92 1.44
C GLN A 56 29.84 2.34 0.00
N GLY A 57 29.36 3.51 -0.44
CA GLY A 57 29.63 4.03 -1.79
C GLY A 57 28.92 3.30 -2.93
N ARG A 58 27.96 2.41 -2.61
CA ARG A 58 27.12 1.69 -3.58
C ARG A 58 25.65 1.97 -3.31
N GLN A 59 24.84 1.85 -4.35
CA GLN A 59 23.38 1.97 -4.28
C GLN A 59 22.75 0.59 -4.38
N TYR A 60 21.83 0.30 -3.46
CA TYR A 60 21.07 -0.93 -3.44
C TYR A 60 19.59 -0.61 -3.28
N PRO A 61 18.69 -1.26 -4.03
CA PRO A 61 17.26 -1.24 -3.72
C PRO A 61 17.02 -1.62 -2.25
N CYS A 62 16.20 -0.85 -1.56
CA CYS A 62 15.86 -1.05 -0.15
C CYS A 62 15.36 -2.48 0.11
N LEU A 63 14.56 -3.03 -0.80
CA LEU A 63 14.08 -4.40 -0.69
C LEU A 63 15.24 -5.41 -0.57
N LEU A 64 16.31 -5.24 -1.36
CA LEU A 64 17.47 -6.15 -1.31
C LEU A 64 18.22 -6.06 0.02
N VAL A 65 18.30 -4.87 0.60
CA VAL A 65 18.97 -4.65 1.89
C VAL A 65 18.15 -5.22 3.04
N ILE A 66 16.83 -5.01 3.02
CA ILE A 66 15.89 -5.51 4.03
C ILE A 66 15.84 -7.04 3.98
N GLU A 67 15.55 -7.62 2.82
CA GLU A 67 15.44 -9.08 2.67
C GLU A 67 16.79 -9.80 2.82
N ASP A 68 17.89 -9.05 2.68
CA ASP A 68 19.27 -9.57 2.70
C ASP A 68 19.43 -10.78 1.76
N ASN A 69 18.69 -10.76 0.64
CA ASN A 69 18.70 -11.81 -0.38
C ASN A 69 20.11 -12.10 -0.90
N ILE A 70 21.06 -11.19 -0.67
CA ILE A 70 22.47 -11.32 -1.04
C ILE A 70 23.22 -12.27 -0.11
N ARG A 71 22.91 -12.30 1.19
CA ARG A 71 23.66 -13.06 2.20
C ARG A 71 22.86 -14.20 2.81
N ASN A 72 21.56 -14.02 3.01
CA ASN A 72 20.72 -15.02 3.66
C ASN A 72 19.29 -15.00 3.10
N PRO A 73 19.06 -15.69 1.96
CA PRO A 73 17.74 -15.77 1.36
C PRO A 73 16.75 -16.39 2.35
N ASN A 74 15.58 -15.77 2.51
CA ASN A 74 14.48 -16.18 3.40
C ASN A 74 14.68 -15.91 4.91
N SER A 75 15.57 -15.00 5.30
CA SER A 75 15.72 -14.58 6.71
C SER A 75 14.65 -13.59 7.18
N VAL A 76 13.81 -13.11 6.26
CA VAL A 76 12.81 -12.09 6.53
C VAL A 76 11.41 -12.65 6.43
N THR A 77 10.64 -12.47 7.51
CA THR A 77 9.22 -12.79 7.56
C THR A 77 8.43 -11.50 7.36
N TRP A 78 7.57 -11.49 6.34
CA TRP A 78 6.67 -10.38 6.04
C TRP A 78 5.28 -10.69 6.58
N ASP A 79 4.63 -9.67 7.14
CA ASP A 79 3.23 -9.75 7.56
C ASP A 79 2.50 -8.44 7.29
N ALA A 80 1.18 -8.49 7.21
CA ALA A 80 0.35 -7.30 7.03
C ALA A 80 -1.01 -7.46 7.72
N ASP A 81 -1.45 -6.37 8.36
CA ASP A 81 -2.74 -6.25 9.05
C ASP A 81 -3.50 -5.02 8.56
N TYR A 82 -4.79 -5.18 8.30
CA TYR A 82 -5.62 -4.08 7.79
C TYR A 82 -6.34 -3.36 8.93
N LYS A 83 -6.12 -2.05 9.03
CA LYS A 83 -6.78 -1.18 10.00
C LYS A 83 -8.00 -0.52 9.37
N SER A 84 -9.15 -1.16 9.50
CA SER A 84 -10.42 -0.71 8.91
C SER A 84 -10.81 0.73 9.28
N TYR A 85 -10.63 1.13 10.54
CA TYR A 85 -10.93 2.49 11.01
C TYR A 85 -10.10 3.58 10.33
N GLN A 86 -8.86 3.26 9.93
CA GLN A 86 -7.93 4.20 9.33
C GLN A 86 -7.79 4.00 7.81
N HIS A 87 -8.44 2.98 7.26
CA HIS A 87 -8.34 2.59 5.85
C HIS A 87 -6.88 2.46 5.36
N LEU A 88 -6.07 1.76 6.15
CA LEU A 88 -4.65 1.54 5.86
C LEU A 88 -4.22 0.10 6.17
N TRP A 89 -3.15 -0.32 5.52
CA TRP A 89 -2.43 -1.55 5.85
C TRP A 89 -1.21 -1.23 6.70
N GLU A 90 -1.07 -1.90 7.84
CA GLU A 90 0.20 -1.97 8.57
C GLU A 90 0.96 -3.19 8.08
N VAL A 91 2.11 -2.96 7.44
CA VAL A 91 2.98 -4.01 6.94
C VAL A 91 4.24 -4.05 7.78
N THR A 92 4.63 -5.25 8.19
CA THR A 92 5.83 -5.46 9.00
C THR A 92 6.77 -6.45 8.32
N ALA A 93 8.07 -6.26 8.58
CA ALA A 93 9.09 -7.23 8.23
C ALA A 93 9.97 -7.50 9.45
N ILE A 94 10.16 -8.79 9.75
CA ILE A 94 11.02 -9.25 10.85
C ILE A 94 12.20 -9.98 10.23
N LYS A 95 13.40 -9.46 10.44
CA LYS A 95 14.63 -10.09 10.00
C LYS A 95 15.34 -10.73 11.17
N ALA A 96 15.46 -12.06 11.13
CA ALA A 96 16.22 -12.81 12.11
C ALA A 96 17.70 -12.91 11.70
N PRO A 97 18.65 -12.91 12.66
CA PRO A 97 20.04 -13.19 12.35
C PRO A 97 20.22 -14.63 11.84
N PRO A 98 21.25 -14.91 11.01
CA PRO A 98 21.52 -16.27 10.55
C PRO A 98 21.79 -17.23 11.72
N LYS A 99 21.34 -18.48 11.59
CA LYS A 99 21.43 -19.48 12.66
C LYS A 99 22.86 -19.91 12.99
N ASP A 100 23.78 -19.76 12.03
CA ASP A 100 25.17 -20.27 12.12
C ASP A 100 26.18 -19.23 12.63
N THR A 101 25.70 -18.10 13.15
CA THR A 101 26.55 -16.98 13.60
C THR A 101 27.29 -17.24 14.91
N GLY A 102 27.08 -18.39 15.56
CA GLY A 102 27.66 -18.69 16.89
C GLY A 102 27.11 -17.83 18.03
N LEU A 103 26.12 -16.96 17.75
CA LEU A 103 25.50 -16.07 18.73
C LEU A 103 24.72 -16.87 19.77
N SER A 104 24.82 -16.44 21.03
CA SER A 104 23.94 -16.87 22.11
C SER A 104 22.48 -16.48 21.83
N SER A 105 21.54 -17.08 22.55
CA SER A 105 20.11 -16.78 22.39
C SER A 105 19.78 -15.31 22.64
N THR A 106 20.42 -14.69 23.65
CA THR A 106 20.24 -13.27 23.98
C THR A 106 20.77 -12.37 22.88
N GLU A 107 21.96 -12.66 22.35
CA GLU A 107 22.53 -11.88 21.24
C GLU A 107 21.69 -12.01 19.97
N ARG A 108 21.16 -13.21 19.69
CA ARG A 108 20.24 -13.39 18.56
C ARG A 108 18.98 -12.57 18.71
N PHE A 109 18.39 -12.54 19.91
CA PHE A 109 17.19 -11.76 20.18
C PHE A 109 17.45 -10.26 19.97
N LEU A 110 18.57 -9.75 20.48
CA LEU A 110 18.97 -8.34 20.30
C LEU A 110 19.33 -8.00 18.83
N ALA A 111 19.70 -8.98 18.02
CA ALA A 111 20.02 -8.81 16.61
C ALA A 111 18.79 -8.91 15.68
N ILE A 112 17.59 -9.22 16.21
CA ILE A 112 16.37 -9.20 15.40
C ILE A 112 16.08 -7.75 14.98
N LYS A 113 15.84 -7.55 13.69
CA LYS A 113 15.42 -6.26 13.15
C LYS A 113 13.92 -6.28 12.86
N TYR A 114 13.27 -5.20 13.27
CA TYR A 114 11.84 -4.97 13.07
C TYR A 114 11.67 -3.75 12.19
N PHE A 115 10.92 -3.93 11.11
CA PHE A 115 10.57 -2.89 10.16
C PHE A 115 9.06 -2.79 10.07
N SER A 116 8.55 -1.57 9.88
CA SER A 116 7.11 -1.36 9.72
C SER A 116 6.80 -0.13 8.86
N TRP A 117 5.72 -0.27 8.09
CA TRP A 117 5.18 0.76 7.21
C TRP A 117 3.67 0.78 7.26
N SER A 118 3.09 1.94 6.97
CA SER A 118 1.67 2.12 6.74
C SER A 118 1.41 2.45 5.27
N ILE A 119 0.48 1.72 4.64
CA ILE A 119 0.01 1.95 3.27
C ILE A 119 -1.41 2.50 3.33
N TYR A 120 -1.59 3.76 2.97
CA TYR A 120 -2.90 4.41 2.98
C TYR A 120 -3.66 4.11 1.68
N GLU A 121 -4.77 3.37 1.76
CA GLU A 121 -5.47 2.88 0.55
C GLU A 121 -6.03 4.00 -0.32
N ARG A 122 -6.48 5.09 0.31
CA ARG A 122 -7.09 6.23 -0.39
C ARG A 122 -6.10 7.01 -1.24
N THR A 123 -4.85 7.12 -0.78
CA THR A 123 -3.83 7.98 -1.40
C THR A 123 -2.72 7.17 -2.07
N GLY A 124 -2.57 5.89 -1.73
CA GLY A 124 -1.41 5.08 -2.11
C GLY A 124 -0.13 5.50 -1.39
N ALA A 125 -0.21 6.37 -0.38
CA ALA A 125 0.96 6.83 0.36
C ALA A 125 1.54 5.70 1.21
N ILE A 126 2.85 5.57 1.21
CA ILE A 126 3.61 4.61 2.01
C ILE A 126 4.47 5.41 2.98
N VAL A 127 4.33 5.12 4.28
CA VAL A 127 5.01 5.85 5.36
C VAL A 127 5.74 4.85 6.24
N ALA A 128 7.03 5.05 6.45
CA ALA A 128 7.81 4.28 7.42
C ALA A 128 7.36 4.63 8.85
N THR A 129 7.07 3.64 9.67
CA THR A 129 6.57 3.81 11.06
C THR A 129 7.47 3.19 12.12
N GLY A 130 8.39 2.31 11.74
CA GLY A 130 9.32 1.64 12.64
C GLY A 130 10.60 2.43 12.90
N ASP A 131 11.20 2.22 14.06
CA ASP A 131 12.33 3.02 14.57
C ASP A 131 13.71 2.62 14.04
N ASP A 132 13.84 1.48 13.34
CA ASP A 132 15.14 1.09 12.78
C ASP A 132 15.62 2.16 11.77
N PRO A 133 16.86 2.64 11.85
CA PRO A 133 17.35 3.66 10.94
C PRO A 133 17.19 3.28 9.46
N LEU A 134 17.40 2.01 9.11
CA LEU A 134 17.19 1.54 7.74
C LEU A 134 15.71 1.62 7.33
N ASN A 135 14.77 1.41 8.26
CA ASN A 135 13.35 1.58 8.01
C ASN A 135 13.01 3.02 7.59
N GLN A 136 13.57 4.00 8.31
CA GLN A 136 13.34 5.42 8.06
C GLN A 136 13.88 5.88 6.70
N PHE A 137 14.89 5.20 6.17
CA PHE A 137 15.42 5.48 4.84
C PHE A 137 14.61 4.86 3.69
N CYS A 138 13.80 3.83 3.95
CA CYS A 138 13.34 2.90 2.90
C CYS A 138 11.84 2.99 2.50
#